data_AF-A0A8K1C8P4-F1
#
_entry.id   AF-A0A8K1C8P4-F1
#
_cell.length_a   1.000
_cell.length_b   1.000
_cell.length_c   1.000
_cell.angle_alpha   90.00
_cell.angle_beta   90.00
_cell.angle_gamma   90.00
#
_symmetry.space_group_name_H-M   'P 1'
#
loop_
_entity.id
_entity.type
_entity.pdbx_description
1 polymer ?
#
loop_
_entity_poly.entity_id
_entity_poly.type
_entity_poly.pdbx_seq_one_letter_code
_entity_poly.pdbx_strand_id
1 'polypeptide(L)'
;MMPLADPSTAPYRNYVYWCRNAITLMAISLAVLVEYRCCLPRLVLSARSAVLISLFATAPSTVCVFACSLWIGFPLPFGLTIAAIPWTPSIVLPVLYLSRQVLRSDEQLRSDLKRYLFVHFCQIVNTLIYPAYMYVFVNLRGRYQSAFFLVLPLIKICTKNWISRFLPESSELKPEVVIFNIEDFHALYVSCALQTVASQSSTVLIILVDLIFFWISVADVNKLLKDGRATQHAKHVSPSQLFRKTGVKVSPKESQAGQSGALTAENGLQHASPRYSEVFFIIEYVVLIEFTEVILSVMYSILVTAIWYLPNLQYYPQFASLSQTHLRSTIANVLTYSALKFASFVVITVLLMRKVRFSTVHQLAFVLDKQRAAVQSKLILWTIFIIHSSLYHLGADYSFKFAWLR
;
A
#
# COMPACT_ATOMS: atom_id res chain seq x y z
N MET A 1 -21.22 -13.96 6.07
CA MET A 1 -20.14 -14.96 5.87
C MET A 1 -20.57 -16.27 6.53
N MET A 2 -20.27 -17.43 5.92
CA MET A 2 -20.53 -18.73 6.55
C MET A 2 -19.68 -18.88 7.82
N PRO A 3 -20.22 -19.53 8.87
CA PRO A 3 -19.48 -19.77 10.10
C PRO A 3 -18.30 -20.71 9.86
N LEU A 4 -17.15 -20.41 10.46
CA LEU A 4 -15.96 -21.25 10.43
C LEU A 4 -16.01 -22.31 11.53
N ALA A 5 -15.48 -23.49 11.24
CA ALA A 5 -15.30 -24.56 12.22
C ALA A 5 -14.12 -24.24 13.15
N ASP A 6 -14.05 -24.94 14.28
CA ASP A 6 -12.99 -24.75 15.27
C ASP A 6 -11.62 -25.17 14.68
N PRO A 7 -10.60 -24.30 14.73
CA PRO A 7 -9.26 -24.57 14.21
C PRO A 7 -8.51 -25.69 14.92
N SER A 8 -8.94 -26.11 16.12
CA SER A 8 -8.41 -27.30 16.82
C SER A 8 -8.83 -28.62 16.16
N THR A 9 -9.87 -28.60 15.33
CA THR A 9 -10.31 -29.79 14.59
C THR A 9 -9.45 -30.01 13.35
N ALA A 10 -9.44 -31.25 12.86
CA ALA A 10 -8.58 -31.64 11.74
C ALA A 10 -8.79 -30.76 10.48
N PRO A 11 -7.74 -30.55 9.65
CA PRO A 11 -7.79 -29.67 8.47
C PRO A 11 -8.97 -29.96 7.53
N TYR A 12 -9.28 -31.22 7.29
CA TYR A 12 -10.34 -31.64 6.36
C TYR A 12 -11.76 -31.32 6.85
N ARG A 13 -11.96 -31.09 8.16
CA ARG A 13 -13.25 -30.63 8.72
C ARG A 13 -13.48 -29.13 8.51
N ASN A 14 -12.41 -28.38 8.22
CA ASN A 14 -12.43 -26.93 8.01
C ASN A 14 -12.67 -26.54 6.55
N TYR A 15 -13.58 -27.20 5.83
CA TYR A 15 -13.81 -26.99 4.39
C TYR A 15 -14.23 -25.54 4.05
N VAL A 16 -15.03 -24.89 4.89
CA VAL A 16 -15.43 -23.48 4.71
C VAL A 16 -14.21 -22.55 4.74
N TYR A 17 -13.24 -22.84 5.61
CA TYR A 17 -11.97 -22.09 5.66
C TYR A 17 -11.21 -22.26 4.34
N TRP A 18 -11.08 -23.49 3.83
CA TRP A 18 -10.37 -23.75 2.58
C TRP A 18 -11.03 -23.08 1.37
N CYS A 19 -12.37 -23.12 1.27
CA CYS A 19 -13.10 -22.39 0.25
C CYS A 19 -12.88 -20.87 0.35
N ARG A 20 -12.97 -20.31 1.57
CA ARG A 20 -12.72 -18.88 1.81
C ARG A 20 -11.28 -18.50 1.45
N ASN A 21 -10.30 -19.33 1.83
CA ASN A 21 -8.89 -19.13 1.53
C ASN A 21 -8.65 -19.14 0.01
N ALA A 22 -9.22 -20.09 -0.72
CA ALA A 22 -9.10 -20.15 -2.17
C ALA A 22 -9.71 -18.92 -2.86
N ILE A 23 -10.91 -18.49 -2.47
CA ILE A 23 -11.56 -17.27 -3.01
C ILE A 23 -10.70 -16.03 -2.70
N THR A 24 -10.15 -15.94 -1.49
CA THR A 24 -9.32 -14.82 -1.07
C THR A 24 -8.02 -14.77 -1.88
N LEU A 25 -7.31 -15.90 -2.00
CA LEU A 25 -6.09 -15.98 -2.81
C LEU A 25 -6.38 -15.69 -4.28
N MET A 26 -7.55 -16.06 -4.81
CA MET A 26 -7.95 -15.73 -6.20
C MET A 26 -8.12 -14.22 -6.36
N ALA A 27 -8.82 -13.57 -5.43
CA ALA A 27 -9.03 -12.13 -5.44
C ALA A 27 -7.69 -11.36 -5.32
N ILE A 28 -6.79 -11.80 -4.43
CA ILE A 28 -5.44 -11.22 -4.30
C ILE A 28 -4.65 -11.42 -5.59
N SER A 29 -4.68 -12.62 -6.18
CA SER A 29 -3.99 -12.91 -7.45
C SER A 29 -4.49 -12.01 -8.59
N LEU A 30 -5.80 -11.81 -8.69
CA LEU A 30 -6.39 -10.95 -9.70
C LEU A 30 -5.99 -9.49 -9.49
N ALA A 31 -6.00 -9.00 -8.25
CA ALA A 31 -5.59 -7.63 -7.93
C ALA A 31 -4.12 -7.36 -8.30
N VAL A 32 -3.21 -8.30 -8.01
CA VAL A 32 -1.79 -8.20 -8.43
C VAL A 32 -1.65 -8.20 -9.95
N LEU A 33 -2.40 -9.04 -10.67
CA LEU A 33 -2.36 -9.07 -12.13
C LEU A 33 -2.95 -7.81 -12.77
N VAL A 34 -3.95 -7.19 -12.15
CA VAL A 34 -4.45 -5.86 -12.52
C VAL A 34 -3.37 -4.80 -12.31
N GLU A 35 -2.65 -4.86 -11.19
CA GLU A 35 -1.49 -4.00 -10.91
C GLU A 35 -0.43 -4.11 -12.02
N TYR A 36 -0.05 -5.33 -12.39
CA TYR A 36 0.92 -5.57 -13.48
C TYR A 36 0.44 -4.97 -14.80
N ARG A 37 -0.86 -5.04 -15.10
CA ARG A 37 -1.42 -4.43 -16.33
C ARG A 37 -1.39 -2.91 -16.29
N CYS A 38 -1.69 -2.31 -15.15
CA CYS A 38 -1.74 -0.86 -14.99
C CYS A 38 -0.33 -0.25 -14.97
N CYS A 39 0.61 -0.87 -14.26
CA CYS A 39 1.97 -0.37 -14.13
C CYS A 39 2.89 -0.76 -15.31
N LEU A 40 2.60 -1.88 -15.99
CA LEU A 40 3.36 -2.35 -17.16
C LEU A 40 2.42 -2.54 -18.37
N PRO A 41 1.83 -1.47 -18.94
CA PRO A 41 0.88 -1.58 -20.05
C PRO A 41 1.49 -2.22 -21.30
N ARG A 42 2.82 -2.12 -21.48
CA ARG A 42 3.57 -2.76 -22.57
C ARG A 42 3.63 -4.29 -22.46
N LEU A 43 3.26 -4.88 -21.33
CA LEU A 43 3.25 -6.34 -21.13
C LEU A 43 2.13 -7.03 -21.94
N VAL A 44 1.16 -6.26 -22.45
CA VAL A 44 -0.01 -6.68 -23.26
C VAL A 44 -0.75 -7.89 -22.65
N LEU A 45 -0.80 -7.95 -21.33
CA LEU A 45 -1.55 -9.02 -20.65
C LEU A 45 -3.05 -8.77 -20.87
N SER A 46 -3.79 -9.76 -21.38
CA SER A 46 -5.24 -9.68 -21.59
C SER A 46 -6.04 -9.89 -20.31
N ALA A 47 -7.25 -9.32 -20.20
CA ALA A 47 -8.04 -9.37 -18.96
C ALA A 47 -8.48 -10.81 -18.68
N ARG A 48 -8.76 -11.55 -19.76
CA ARG A 48 -9.04 -12.98 -19.74
C ARG A 48 -7.84 -13.76 -19.18
N SER A 49 -6.62 -13.46 -19.63
CA SER A 49 -5.41 -14.09 -19.12
C SER A 49 -5.21 -13.81 -17.63
N ALA A 50 -5.46 -12.58 -17.18
CA ALA A 50 -5.37 -12.25 -15.76
C ALA A 50 -6.37 -13.06 -14.89
N VAL A 51 -7.62 -13.17 -15.33
CA VAL A 51 -8.63 -13.99 -14.64
C VAL A 51 -8.23 -15.46 -14.62
N LEU A 52 -7.79 -16.02 -15.75
CA LEU A 52 -7.38 -17.42 -15.82
C LEU A 52 -6.15 -17.70 -14.94
N ILE A 53 -5.12 -16.86 -14.98
CA ILE A 53 -3.94 -17.01 -14.11
C ILE A 53 -4.38 -16.93 -12.64
N SER A 54 -5.25 -15.99 -12.28
CA SER A 54 -5.74 -15.86 -10.90
C SER A 54 -6.51 -17.10 -10.41
N LEU A 55 -7.27 -17.75 -11.28
CA LEU A 55 -8.03 -18.96 -10.97
C LEU A 55 -7.10 -20.16 -10.74
N PHE A 56 -6.07 -20.32 -11.59
CA PHE A 56 -5.16 -21.46 -11.49
C PHE A 56 -4.06 -21.26 -10.43
N ALA A 57 -3.65 -20.02 -10.14
CA ALA A 57 -2.58 -19.74 -9.18
C ALA A 57 -2.94 -20.06 -7.72
N THR A 58 -4.23 -20.20 -7.39
CA THR A 58 -4.66 -20.53 -6.02
C THR A 58 -4.46 -21.99 -5.67
N ALA A 59 -4.54 -22.89 -6.65
CA ALA A 59 -4.54 -24.32 -6.40
C ALA A 59 -3.21 -24.82 -5.83
N PRO A 60 -2.03 -24.49 -6.41
CA PRO A 60 -0.73 -24.90 -5.85
C PRO A 60 -0.55 -24.44 -4.40
N SER A 61 -0.96 -23.21 -4.10
CA SER A 61 -0.84 -22.59 -2.78
C SER A 61 -1.76 -23.26 -1.76
N THR A 62 -3.00 -23.51 -2.12
CA THR A 62 -3.96 -24.18 -1.24
C THR A 62 -3.55 -25.63 -0.96
N VAL A 63 -3.10 -26.36 -1.99
CA VAL A 63 -2.61 -27.74 -1.85
C VAL A 63 -1.37 -27.79 -0.96
N CYS A 64 -0.41 -26.88 -1.16
CA CYS A 64 0.80 -26.80 -0.35
C CYS A 64 0.47 -26.54 1.13
N VAL A 65 -0.35 -25.52 1.42
CA VAL A 65 -0.76 -25.19 2.79
C VAL A 65 -1.56 -26.33 3.42
N PHE A 66 -2.45 -26.99 2.67
CA PHE A 66 -3.22 -28.14 3.15
C PHE A 66 -2.30 -29.33 3.49
N ALA A 67 -1.36 -29.67 2.60
CA ALA A 67 -0.38 -30.74 2.83
C ALA A 67 0.50 -30.45 4.04
N CYS A 68 1.02 -29.22 4.16
CA CYS A 68 1.77 -28.79 5.35
C CYS A 68 0.91 -28.84 6.62
N SER A 69 -0.38 -28.51 6.55
CA SER A 69 -1.30 -28.58 7.69
C SER A 69 -1.55 -30.02 8.15
N LEU A 70 -1.52 -30.99 7.24
CA LEU A 70 -1.60 -32.42 7.58
C LEU A 70 -0.30 -32.96 8.16
N TRP A 71 0.85 -32.45 7.70
CA TRP A 71 2.16 -32.95 8.09
C TRP A 71 2.71 -32.32 9.37
N ILE A 72 2.50 -31.02 9.56
CA ILE A 72 3.00 -30.24 10.70
C ILE A 72 1.92 -30.12 11.78
N GLY A 73 0.71 -29.73 11.38
CA GLY A 73 -0.40 -29.44 12.28
C GLY A 73 -1.24 -28.26 11.83
N PHE A 74 -2.43 -28.10 12.41
CA PHE A 74 -3.40 -27.06 12.05
C PHE A 74 -3.92 -26.33 13.30
N PRO A 75 -3.95 -24.99 13.31
CA PRO A 75 -3.60 -24.06 12.23
C PRO A 75 -2.10 -24.04 11.91
N LEU A 76 -1.76 -23.86 10.63
CA LEU A 76 -0.38 -23.91 10.14
C LEU A 76 0.37 -22.61 10.47
N PRO A 77 1.52 -22.65 11.17
CA PRO A 77 2.29 -21.46 11.49
C PRO A 77 2.74 -20.75 10.22
N PHE A 78 2.60 -19.42 10.16
CA PHE A 78 2.96 -18.62 8.98
C PHE A 78 2.25 -19.06 7.69
N GLY A 79 0.99 -19.49 7.78
CA GLY A 79 0.24 -20.06 6.66
C GLY A 79 0.25 -19.17 5.41
N LEU A 80 0.22 -17.85 5.56
CA LEU A 80 0.33 -16.91 4.43
C LEU A 80 1.71 -16.88 3.79
N THR A 81 2.79 -16.95 4.58
CA THR A 81 4.16 -16.99 4.05
C THR A 81 4.42 -18.29 3.32
N ILE A 82 3.94 -19.42 3.88
CA ILE A 82 4.01 -20.72 3.22
C ILE A 82 3.18 -20.70 1.94
N ALA A 83 1.99 -20.10 1.94
CA ALA A 83 1.16 -19.93 0.74
C ALA A 83 1.87 -19.10 -0.33
N ALA A 84 2.61 -18.05 0.04
CA ALA A 84 3.28 -17.15 -0.88
C ALA A 84 4.34 -17.87 -1.75
N ILE A 85 5.03 -18.88 -1.21
CA ILE A 85 6.12 -19.62 -1.88
C ILE A 85 5.67 -20.26 -3.21
N PRO A 86 4.61 -21.09 -3.26
CA PRO A 86 4.05 -21.60 -4.52
C PRO A 86 3.19 -20.58 -5.26
N TRP A 87 2.60 -19.60 -4.56
CA TRP A 87 1.71 -18.61 -5.16
C TRP A 87 2.46 -17.67 -6.13
N THR A 88 3.61 -17.12 -5.73
CA THR A 88 4.40 -16.21 -6.55
C THR A 88 4.81 -16.80 -7.91
N PRO A 89 5.45 -17.99 -8.00
CA PRO A 89 5.80 -18.58 -9.28
C PRO A 89 4.55 -18.94 -10.11
N SER A 90 3.44 -19.29 -9.48
CA SER A 90 2.17 -19.57 -10.17
C SER A 90 1.58 -18.34 -10.86
N ILE A 91 1.93 -17.13 -10.43
CA ILE A 91 1.59 -15.87 -11.14
C ILE A 91 2.69 -15.48 -12.12
N VAL A 92 3.95 -15.49 -11.67
CA VAL A 92 5.08 -14.96 -12.44
C VAL A 92 5.38 -15.80 -13.67
N LEU A 93 5.36 -17.13 -13.59
CA LEU A 93 5.71 -18.01 -14.71
C LEU A 93 4.71 -17.87 -15.88
N PRO A 94 3.38 -17.89 -15.67
CA PRO A 94 2.44 -17.63 -16.76
C PRO A 94 2.58 -16.25 -17.38
N VAL A 95 2.84 -15.21 -16.58
CA VAL A 95 3.06 -13.85 -17.10
C VAL A 95 4.30 -13.81 -17.99
N LEU A 96 5.42 -14.41 -17.54
CA LEU A 96 6.65 -14.50 -18.34
C LEU A 96 6.45 -15.31 -19.62
N TYR A 97 5.66 -16.39 -19.56
CA TYR A 97 5.35 -17.23 -20.72
C TYR A 97 4.51 -16.48 -21.76
N LEU A 98 3.39 -15.87 -21.34
CA LEU A 98 2.48 -15.16 -22.23
C LEU A 98 3.13 -13.91 -22.86
N SER A 99 3.96 -13.20 -22.10
CA SER A 99 4.61 -11.97 -22.57
C SER A 99 6.02 -12.22 -23.13
N ARG A 100 6.42 -13.49 -23.34
CA ARG A 100 7.79 -13.87 -23.74
C ARG A 100 8.25 -13.19 -25.03
N GLN A 101 7.38 -13.07 -26.02
CA GLN A 101 7.72 -12.47 -27.30
C GLN A 101 8.03 -10.98 -27.15
N VAL A 102 7.15 -10.23 -26.48
CA VAL A 102 7.33 -8.80 -26.23
C VAL A 102 8.54 -8.54 -25.33
N LEU A 103 8.75 -9.38 -24.31
CA LEU A 103 9.91 -9.30 -23.43
C LEU A 103 11.22 -9.54 -24.19
N ARG A 104 11.26 -10.40 -25.22
CA ARG A 104 12.47 -10.59 -26.03
C ARG A 104 12.82 -9.35 -26.85
N SER A 105 11.81 -8.63 -27.33
CA SER A 105 11.97 -7.49 -28.21
C SER A 105 12.25 -6.17 -27.47
N ASP A 106 11.70 -5.97 -26.26
CA ASP A 106 11.85 -4.73 -25.50
C ASP A 106 12.76 -4.93 -24.27
N GLU A 107 13.98 -4.39 -24.33
CA GLU A 107 14.94 -4.41 -23.21
C GLU A 107 14.52 -3.55 -22.03
N GLN A 108 13.88 -2.41 -22.29
CA GLN A 108 13.40 -1.51 -21.25
C GLN A 108 12.29 -2.19 -20.45
N LEU A 109 11.35 -2.86 -21.12
CA LEU A 109 10.29 -3.63 -20.46
C LEU A 109 10.84 -4.76 -19.58
N ARG A 110 11.90 -5.45 -20.02
CA ARG A 110 12.57 -6.47 -19.19
C ARG A 110 13.14 -5.88 -17.91
N SER A 111 13.75 -4.70 -18.01
CA SER A 111 14.28 -3.98 -16.85
C SER A 111 13.16 -3.57 -15.90
N ASP A 112 12.08 -2.98 -16.44
CA ASP A 112 10.94 -2.53 -15.65
C ASP A 112 10.20 -3.69 -14.97
N LEU A 113 10.03 -4.82 -15.66
CA LEU A 113 9.45 -6.03 -15.07
C LEU A 113 10.32 -6.58 -13.93
N LYS A 114 11.65 -6.68 -14.11
CA LYS A 114 12.57 -7.12 -13.05
C LYS A 114 12.43 -6.24 -11.81
N ARG A 115 12.43 -4.92 -11.98
CA ARG A 115 12.25 -3.95 -10.89
C ARG A 115 10.92 -4.18 -10.18
N TYR A 116 9.84 -4.36 -10.94
CA TYR A 116 8.52 -4.63 -10.36
C TYR A 116 8.46 -5.94 -9.57
N LEU A 117 9.10 -7.01 -10.07
CA LEU A 117 9.21 -8.28 -9.35
C LEU A 117 9.99 -8.12 -8.03
N PHE A 118 11.02 -7.27 -7.99
CA PHE A 118 11.72 -6.93 -6.74
C PHE A 118 10.84 -6.14 -5.77
N VAL A 119 10.07 -5.16 -6.27
CA VAL A 119 9.08 -4.44 -5.43
C VAL A 119 8.07 -5.42 -4.84
N HIS A 120 7.57 -6.36 -5.66
CA HIS A 120 6.65 -7.39 -5.22
C HIS A 120 7.25 -8.32 -4.17
N PHE A 121 8.50 -8.74 -4.35
CA PHE A 121 9.23 -9.50 -3.34
C PHE A 121 9.34 -8.73 -2.01
N CYS A 122 9.64 -7.43 -2.07
CA CYS A 122 9.69 -6.57 -0.88
C CYS A 122 8.31 -6.48 -0.18
N GLN A 123 7.20 -6.39 -0.94
CA GLN A 123 5.85 -6.46 -0.38
C GLN A 123 5.61 -7.77 0.37
N ILE A 124 5.99 -8.92 -0.21
CA ILE A 124 5.85 -10.23 0.45
C ILE A 124 6.64 -10.25 1.75
N VAL A 125 7.87 -9.72 1.77
CA VAL A 125 8.66 -9.61 3.00
C VAL A 125 7.97 -8.74 4.06
N ASN A 126 7.35 -7.62 3.68
CA ASN A 126 6.57 -6.80 4.60
C ASN A 126 5.38 -7.56 5.22
N THR A 127 4.76 -8.49 4.49
CA THR A 127 3.69 -9.34 5.07
C THR A 127 4.17 -10.21 6.23
N LEU A 128 5.48 -10.41 6.39
CA LEU A 128 6.07 -11.12 7.52
C LEU A 128 6.59 -10.17 8.61
N ILE A 129 7.26 -9.08 8.22
CA ILE A 129 7.87 -8.12 9.15
C ILE A 129 6.81 -7.51 10.08
N TYR A 130 5.69 -7.05 9.52
CA TYR A 130 4.71 -6.29 10.30
C TYR A 130 3.94 -7.16 11.32
N PRO A 131 3.47 -8.37 11.00
CA PRO A 131 2.93 -9.27 12.02
C PRO A 131 3.95 -9.63 13.11
N ALA A 132 5.21 -9.88 12.74
CA ALA A 132 6.27 -10.17 13.71
C ALA A 132 6.50 -8.96 14.65
N TYR A 133 6.46 -7.74 14.11
CA TYR A 133 6.47 -6.52 14.91
C TYR A 133 5.28 -6.48 15.89
N MET A 134 4.05 -6.74 15.43
CA MET A 134 2.88 -6.70 16.31
C MET A 134 2.93 -7.72 17.43
N TYR A 135 3.43 -8.92 17.12
CA TYR A 135 3.62 -9.93 18.13
C TYR A 135 4.50 -9.42 19.27
N VAL A 136 5.66 -8.82 18.95
CA VAL A 136 6.52 -8.22 19.98
C VAL A 136 5.80 -7.06 20.68
N PHE A 137 5.16 -6.16 19.92
CA PHE A 137 4.48 -4.98 20.47
C PHE A 137 3.40 -5.32 21.51
N VAL A 138 2.55 -6.32 21.23
CA VAL A 138 1.45 -6.71 22.13
C VAL A 138 1.95 -7.42 23.38
N ASN A 139 3.13 -8.06 23.33
CA ASN A 139 3.73 -8.70 24.50
C ASN A 139 4.51 -7.74 25.41
N LEU A 140 4.82 -6.53 24.94
CA LEU A 140 5.46 -5.49 25.75
C LEU A 140 4.42 -4.73 26.58
N ARG A 141 4.85 -4.18 27.73
CA ARG A 141 3.98 -3.40 28.63
C ARG A 141 4.57 -2.03 28.95
N GLY A 142 3.69 -1.04 29.14
CA GLY A 142 4.04 0.29 29.63
C GLY A 142 5.03 1.04 28.74
N ARG A 143 6.16 1.48 29.34
CA ARG A 143 7.18 2.29 28.65
C ARG A 143 7.86 1.55 27.50
N TYR A 144 8.07 0.24 27.63
CA TYR A 144 8.71 -0.56 26.58
C TYR A 144 7.84 -0.71 25.34
N GLN A 145 6.52 -0.89 25.52
CA GLN A 145 5.56 -0.90 24.40
C GLN A 145 5.56 0.44 23.67
N SER A 146 5.59 1.54 24.44
CA SER A 146 5.61 2.91 23.89
C SER A 146 6.90 3.21 23.14
N ALA A 147 8.06 2.77 23.66
CA ALA A 147 9.34 2.93 22.98
C ALA A 147 9.42 2.05 21.72
N PHE A 148 8.89 0.83 21.77
CA PHE A 148 8.88 -0.08 20.62
C PHE A 148 8.01 0.43 19.46
N PHE A 149 7.02 1.29 19.73
CA PHE A 149 6.28 1.99 18.68
C PHE A 149 7.19 2.74 17.69
N LEU A 150 8.33 3.28 18.15
CA LEU A 150 9.29 3.99 17.31
C LEU A 150 9.97 3.08 16.27
N VAL A 151 9.85 1.76 16.40
CA VAL A 151 10.32 0.81 15.39
C VAL A 151 9.45 0.84 14.13
N LEU A 152 8.16 1.23 14.21
CA LEU A 152 7.30 1.36 13.02
C LEU A 152 7.83 2.40 12.03
N PRO A 153 8.17 3.64 12.44
CA PRO A 153 8.87 4.60 11.59
C PRO A 153 10.18 4.06 11.01
N LEU A 154 10.96 3.30 11.79
CA LEU A 154 12.22 2.70 11.30
C LEU A 154 11.97 1.66 10.21
N ILE A 155 10.99 0.76 10.39
CA ILE A 155 10.57 -0.21 9.37
C ILE A 155 10.15 0.54 8.09
N LYS A 156 9.32 1.59 8.23
CA LYS A 156 8.88 2.43 7.11
C LYS A 156 10.06 3.03 6.35
N ILE A 157 11.03 3.63 7.04
CA ILE A 157 12.24 4.20 6.42
C ILE A 157 13.09 3.12 5.73
N CYS A 158 13.31 1.98 6.38
CA CYS A 158 14.07 0.87 5.82
C CYS A 158 13.42 0.32 4.54
N THR A 159 12.12 0.05 4.56
CA THR A 159 11.37 -0.42 3.39
C THR A 159 11.38 0.63 2.28
N LYS A 160 11.25 1.92 2.61
CA LYS A 160 11.34 3.02 1.64
C LYS A 160 12.68 3.06 0.94
N ASN A 161 13.77 2.98 1.71
CA ASN A 161 15.11 2.96 1.15
C ASN A 161 15.39 1.68 0.35
N TRP A 162 14.79 0.57 0.74
CA TRP A 162 14.93 -0.68 0.03
C TRP A 162 14.24 -0.64 -1.34
N ILE A 163 12.96 -0.23 -1.40
CA ILE A 163 12.20 -0.10 -2.65
C ILE A 163 12.81 0.99 -3.54
N SER A 164 13.23 2.11 -2.97
CA SER A 164 13.75 3.24 -3.74
C SER A 164 15.08 2.96 -4.43
N ARG A 165 15.90 2.04 -3.92
CA ARG A 165 17.15 1.58 -4.55
C ARG A 165 16.93 0.83 -5.86
N PHE A 166 15.77 0.18 -6.03
CA PHE A 166 15.49 -0.60 -7.24
C PHE A 166 14.72 0.18 -8.31
N LEU A 167 14.23 1.38 -7.99
CA LEU A 167 13.50 2.24 -8.93
C LEU A 167 14.45 3.33 -9.45
N PRO A 168 14.62 3.50 -10.77
CA PRO A 168 15.49 4.55 -11.31
C PRO A 168 14.95 5.94 -10.93
N GLU A 169 15.86 6.89 -10.71
CA GLU A 169 15.50 8.28 -10.34
C GLU A 169 14.60 8.97 -11.37
N SER A 170 14.67 8.55 -12.63
CA SER A 170 13.86 9.07 -13.74
C SER A 170 12.48 8.41 -13.89
N SER A 171 12.11 7.45 -13.03
CA SER A 171 10.78 6.83 -13.11
C SER A 171 9.73 7.77 -12.52
N GLU A 172 8.86 8.30 -13.38
CA GLU A 172 7.70 9.12 -12.98
C GLU A 172 6.77 8.39 -12.00
N LEU A 173 6.75 7.05 -12.02
CA LEU A 173 5.91 6.19 -11.16
C LEU A 173 6.54 5.88 -9.78
N LYS A 174 7.81 6.26 -9.55
CA LYS A 174 8.55 5.93 -8.33
C LYS A 174 7.85 6.40 -7.04
N PRO A 175 7.29 7.62 -6.94
CA PRO A 175 6.52 8.09 -5.79
C PRO A 175 5.37 7.17 -5.41
N GLU A 176 4.50 6.91 -6.38
CA GLU A 176 3.21 6.25 -6.16
C GLU A 176 3.43 4.78 -5.81
N VAL A 177 4.34 4.12 -6.53
CA VAL A 177 4.72 2.74 -6.24
C VAL A 177 5.31 2.61 -4.83
N VAL A 178 6.12 3.58 -4.38
CA VAL A 178 6.69 3.56 -3.02
C VAL A 178 5.61 3.84 -1.97
N ILE A 179 4.77 4.86 -2.17
CA ILE A 179 3.73 5.27 -1.20
C ILE A 179 2.72 4.14 -1.01
N PHE A 180 2.06 3.71 -2.08
CA PHE A 180 1.03 2.67 -2.02
C PHE A 180 1.58 1.26 -1.74
N ASN A 181 2.85 1.10 -1.37
CA ASN A 181 3.38 -0.20 -0.94
C ASN A 181 3.86 -0.18 0.50
N ILE A 182 4.18 1.00 1.02
CA ILE A 182 4.75 1.17 2.34
C ILE A 182 3.69 1.73 3.29
N GLU A 183 2.95 2.74 2.83
CA GLU A 183 1.94 3.40 3.66
C GLU A 183 0.79 2.46 4.01
N ASP A 184 0.45 1.54 3.09
CA ASP A 184 -0.59 0.55 3.31
C ASP A 184 -0.31 -0.27 4.57
N PHE A 185 0.83 -0.95 4.66
CA PHE A 185 1.20 -1.67 5.89
C PHE A 185 1.38 -0.74 7.08
N HIS A 186 2.10 0.35 6.92
CA HIS A 186 2.44 1.21 8.04
C HIS A 186 1.17 1.75 8.74
N ALA A 187 0.24 2.33 7.98
CA ALA A 187 -0.98 2.93 8.53
C ALA A 187 -1.88 1.89 9.22
N LEU A 188 -1.98 0.68 8.65
CA LEU A 188 -2.75 -0.41 9.24
C LEU A 188 -2.20 -0.86 10.58
N TYR A 189 -0.88 -0.99 10.66
CA TYR A 189 -0.21 -1.46 11.86
C TYR A 189 -0.10 -0.38 12.93
N VAL A 190 0.00 0.90 12.55
CA VAL A 190 -0.20 2.01 13.48
C VAL A 190 -1.62 1.99 14.05
N SER A 191 -2.63 1.79 13.19
CA SER A 191 -4.02 1.71 13.64
C SER A 191 -4.21 0.55 14.62
N CYS A 192 -3.65 -0.63 14.33
CA CYS A 192 -3.71 -1.80 15.22
C CYS A 192 -2.93 -1.59 16.53
N ALA A 193 -1.77 -0.93 16.49
CA ALA A 193 -1.03 -0.54 17.68
C ALA A 193 -1.87 0.39 18.57
N LEU A 194 -2.54 1.39 17.98
CA LEU A 194 -3.44 2.29 18.72
C LEU A 194 -4.63 1.56 19.36
N GLN A 195 -5.06 0.43 18.79
CA GLN A 195 -6.10 -0.41 19.40
C GLN A 195 -5.63 -1.18 20.63
N THR A 196 -4.36 -1.61 20.62
CA THR A 196 -3.79 -2.53 21.62
C THR A 196 -3.09 -1.81 22.76
N VAL A 197 -2.85 -0.51 22.62
CA VAL A 197 -2.28 0.34 23.67
C VAL A 197 -3.26 0.51 24.83
N ALA A 198 -2.84 0.08 26.02
CA ALA A 198 -3.67 0.09 27.22
C ALA A 198 -3.71 1.45 27.95
N SER A 199 -2.79 2.39 27.67
CA SER A 199 -2.66 3.66 28.39
C SER A 199 -2.94 4.86 27.50
N GLN A 200 -3.76 5.81 27.98
CA GLN A 200 -4.00 7.10 27.30
C GLN A 200 -2.69 7.88 27.06
N SER A 201 -1.70 7.75 27.96
CA SER A 201 -0.40 8.42 27.80
C SER A 201 0.36 7.93 26.56
N SER A 202 0.25 6.64 26.24
CA SER A 202 0.95 6.03 25.12
C SER A 202 0.29 6.40 23.80
N THR A 203 -1.03 6.52 23.75
CA THR A 203 -1.78 7.09 22.60
C THR A 203 -1.36 8.53 22.34
N VAL A 204 -1.26 9.36 23.38
CA VAL A 204 -0.79 10.75 23.26
C VAL A 204 0.65 10.80 22.75
N LEU A 205 1.54 9.92 23.23
CA LEU A 205 2.92 9.85 22.74
C LEU A 205 2.99 9.49 21.25
N ILE A 206 2.21 8.50 20.81
CA ILE A 206 2.12 8.10 19.39
C ILE A 206 1.69 9.30 18.53
N ILE A 207 0.63 9.99 18.95
CA ILE A 207 0.15 11.21 18.27
C ILE A 207 1.24 12.28 18.22
N LEU A 208 1.95 12.51 19.32
CA LEU A 208 3.03 13.51 19.38
C LEU A 208 4.18 13.17 18.42
N VAL A 209 4.59 11.91 18.36
CA VAL A 209 5.62 11.44 17.44
C VAL A 209 5.22 11.70 15.99
N ASP A 210 3.98 11.37 15.64
CA ASP A 210 3.46 11.62 14.30
C ASP A 210 3.38 13.11 13.97
N LEU A 211 2.97 13.95 14.92
CA LEU A 211 2.99 15.40 14.75
C LEU A 211 4.41 15.94 14.53
N ILE A 212 5.41 15.39 15.23
CA ILE A 212 6.82 15.77 15.03
C ILE A 212 7.27 15.40 13.61
N PHE A 213 6.99 14.18 13.16
CA PHE A 213 7.33 13.76 11.78
C PHE A 213 6.63 14.60 10.73
N PHE A 214 5.36 14.95 10.96
CA PHE A 214 4.62 15.88 10.12
C PHE A 214 5.31 17.26 10.06
N TRP A 215 5.71 17.82 11.21
CA TRP A 215 6.39 19.12 11.25
C TRP A 215 7.76 19.09 10.57
N ILE A 216 8.51 18.00 10.70
CA ILE A 216 9.78 17.79 9.98
C ILE A 216 9.52 17.79 8.46
N SER A 217 8.51 17.04 8.00
CA SER A 217 8.10 17.01 6.59
C SER A 217 7.73 18.41 6.06
N VAL A 218 6.95 19.17 6.83
CA VAL A 218 6.61 20.56 6.51
C VAL A 218 7.85 21.46 6.47
N ALA A 219 8.79 21.29 7.40
CA ALA A 219 10.03 22.06 7.44
C ALA A 219 10.90 21.78 6.20
N ASP A 220 11.03 20.52 5.79
CA ASP A 220 11.77 20.13 4.60
C ASP A 220 11.15 20.71 3.32
N VAL A 221 9.83 20.60 3.16
CA VAL A 221 9.11 21.24 2.05
C VAL A 221 9.33 22.75 2.06
N ASN A 222 9.27 23.38 3.24
CA ASN A 222 9.48 24.82 3.38
C ASN A 222 10.90 25.25 3.04
N LYS A 223 11.90 24.45 3.39
CA LYS A 223 13.30 24.69 3.05
C LYS A 223 13.50 24.59 1.54
N LEU A 224 12.96 23.56 0.90
CA LEU A 224 13.00 23.37 -0.55
C LEU A 224 12.31 24.53 -1.30
N LEU A 225 11.21 25.05 -0.77
CA LEU A 225 10.52 26.22 -1.32
C LEU A 225 11.30 27.53 -1.09
N LYS A 226 12.06 27.65 0.01
CA LYS A 226 12.86 28.84 0.38
C LYS A 226 14.22 28.90 -0.31
N ASP A 227 14.86 27.77 -0.58
CA ASP A 227 16.16 27.67 -1.28
C ASP A 227 16.09 28.12 -2.76
N GLY A 228 14.95 28.67 -3.18
CA GLY A 228 14.95 29.85 -4.05
C GLY A 228 15.35 29.60 -5.50
N ARG A 229 14.38 29.15 -6.31
CA ARG A 229 14.22 29.56 -7.73
C ARG A 229 12.95 29.01 -8.39
N ALA A 230 12.05 28.30 -7.70
CA ALA A 230 10.83 27.70 -8.28
C ALA A 230 9.58 28.63 -8.30
N THR A 231 9.59 29.72 -7.53
CA THR A 231 8.41 30.61 -7.37
C THR A 231 8.41 31.80 -8.34
N GLN A 232 9.53 32.15 -8.98
CA GLN A 232 9.61 33.32 -9.87
C GLN A 232 9.14 33.06 -11.31
N HIS A 233 9.31 31.86 -11.91
CA HIS A 233 8.75 31.54 -13.24
C HIS A 233 7.36 30.89 -13.21
N ALA A 234 6.86 30.42 -12.06
CA ALA A 234 5.49 29.92 -11.94
C ALA A 234 4.42 30.98 -12.27
N LYS A 235 4.79 32.27 -12.25
CA LYS A 235 3.95 33.37 -12.72
C LYS A 235 3.75 33.41 -14.26
N HIS A 236 4.63 32.78 -15.04
CA HIS A 236 4.68 32.96 -16.50
C HIS A 236 4.27 31.71 -17.31
N VAL A 237 4.11 30.54 -16.69
CA VAL A 237 3.74 29.30 -17.39
C VAL A 237 2.29 28.94 -17.05
N SER A 238 1.42 28.98 -18.05
CA SER A 238 0.01 28.60 -17.91
C SER A 238 -0.12 27.08 -17.67
N PRO A 239 -0.94 26.63 -16.70
CA PRO A 239 -1.06 25.24 -16.29
C PRO A 239 -1.28 24.26 -17.45
N SER A 240 -2.11 24.64 -18.44
CA SER A 240 -2.49 23.78 -19.56
C SER A 240 -1.31 23.29 -20.43
N GLN A 241 -0.19 24.02 -20.46
CA GLN A 241 0.97 23.64 -21.27
C GLN A 241 1.91 22.66 -20.57
N LEU A 242 1.98 22.68 -19.24
CA LEU A 242 2.78 21.73 -18.46
C LEU A 242 2.06 20.38 -18.33
N PHE A 243 0.74 20.40 -18.14
CA PHE A 243 -0.11 19.21 -18.05
C PHE A 243 -0.17 18.39 -19.36
N ARG A 244 0.00 19.04 -20.52
CA ARG A 244 0.05 18.36 -21.83
C ARG A 244 1.33 17.54 -22.04
N LYS A 245 2.42 17.86 -21.34
CA LYS A 245 3.67 17.07 -21.39
C LYS A 245 3.54 15.75 -20.60
N THR A 246 2.71 15.72 -19.56
CA THR A 246 2.44 14.56 -18.69
C THR A 246 1.34 13.62 -19.18
N GLY A 247 0.66 13.96 -20.28
CA GLY A 247 -0.39 13.14 -20.87
C GLY A 247 -0.59 13.49 -22.33
N VAL A 248 -0.43 12.48 -23.19
CA VAL A 248 -0.80 12.43 -24.62
C VAL A 248 0.30 12.80 -25.64
N LYS A 249 0.96 11.77 -26.21
CA LYS A 249 1.41 11.78 -27.62
C LYS A 249 0.16 11.59 -28.49
N VAL A 250 -0.40 12.66 -29.05
CA VAL A 250 -1.33 12.56 -30.19
C VAL A 250 -0.49 12.64 -31.46
N SER A 251 -0.68 11.65 -32.33
CA SER A 251 -0.14 11.56 -33.69
C SER A 251 -0.56 12.78 -34.53
N PRO A 252 0.32 13.35 -35.39
CA PRO A 252 0.01 14.56 -36.13
C PRO A 252 -0.85 14.26 -37.38
N LYS A 253 -1.96 14.99 -37.54
CA LYS A 253 -2.52 15.32 -38.86
C LYS A 253 -2.68 16.84 -38.98
N GLU A 254 -1.89 17.36 -39.91
CA GLU A 254 -1.94 18.60 -40.68
C GLU A 254 -2.91 19.73 -40.28
N SER A 255 -2.36 20.91 -40.03
CA SER A 255 -2.78 22.14 -40.73
C SER A 255 -1.67 23.20 -40.66
N GLN A 256 -1.26 23.67 -41.84
CA GLN A 256 -0.25 24.71 -42.05
C GLN A 256 -0.84 26.10 -41.78
N ALA A 257 -0.44 26.75 -40.68
CA ALA A 257 -0.37 28.21 -40.55
C ALA A 257 0.25 28.58 -39.18
N GLY A 258 1.46 29.14 -39.17
CA GLY A 258 2.05 29.72 -37.95
C GLY A 258 3.48 29.29 -37.62
N GLN A 259 4.38 29.27 -38.60
CA GLN A 259 5.77 28.80 -38.43
C GLN A 259 6.73 29.79 -37.74
N SER A 260 6.28 30.99 -37.37
CA SER A 260 7.13 32.00 -36.70
C SER A 260 6.92 32.09 -35.18
N GLY A 261 5.81 31.58 -34.65
CA GLY A 261 5.52 31.57 -33.19
C GLY A 261 5.82 30.25 -32.47
N ALA A 262 6.02 29.15 -33.22
CA ALA A 262 6.25 27.82 -32.66
C ALA A 262 7.70 27.62 -32.16
N LEU A 263 8.68 28.22 -32.84
CA LEU A 263 10.11 28.11 -32.49
C LEU A 263 10.46 28.82 -31.18
N THR A 264 9.76 29.90 -30.83
CA THR A 264 9.94 30.61 -29.55
C THR A 264 9.22 29.94 -28.38
N ALA A 265 8.10 29.25 -28.63
CA ALA A 265 7.39 28.48 -27.61
C ALA A 265 8.08 27.14 -27.29
N GLU A 266 8.63 26.44 -28.29
CA GLU A 266 9.44 25.22 -28.06
C GLU A 266 10.73 25.51 -27.29
N ASN A 267 11.39 26.64 -27.59
CA ASN A 267 12.60 27.04 -26.86
C ASN A 267 12.31 27.46 -25.41
N GLY A 268 11.12 27.99 -25.10
CA GLY A 268 10.67 28.26 -23.73
C GLY A 268 10.26 27.01 -22.95
N LEU A 269 9.75 25.96 -23.62
CA LEU A 269 9.26 24.71 -23.00
C LEU A 269 10.35 23.63 -22.78
N GLN A 270 11.52 23.77 -23.40
CA GLN A 270 12.69 22.94 -23.11
C GLN A 270 13.48 23.45 -21.90
N HIS A 271 13.25 24.71 -21.47
CA HIS A 271 13.90 25.35 -20.34
C HIS A 271 13.08 25.39 -19.05
N ALA A 272 12.12 24.47 -18.85
CA ALA A 272 11.60 24.22 -17.50
C ALA A 272 12.74 23.62 -16.66
N SER A 273 13.37 24.44 -15.82
CA SER A 273 14.52 24.05 -15.01
C SER A 273 14.22 22.76 -14.21
N PRO A 274 15.15 21.78 -14.17
CA PRO A 274 14.95 20.48 -13.50
C PRO A 274 14.54 20.59 -12.02
N ARG A 275 14.81 21.74 -11.37
CA ARG A 275 14.42 22.02 -9.98
C ARG A 275 12.93 22.28 -9.77
N TYR A 276 12.19 22.70 -10.81
CA TYR A 276 10.74 22.96 -10.69
C TYR A 276 9.94 21.66 -10.66
N SER A 277 10.27 20.71 -11.55
CA SER A 277 9.67 19.37 -11.53
C SER A 277 9.94 18.65 -10.22
N GLU A 278 11.13 18.83 -9.64
CA GLU A 278 11.51 18.24 -8.35
C GLU A 278 10.65 18.76 -7.19
N VAL A 279 10.40 20.07 -7.11
CA VAL A 279 9.54 20.65 -6.08
C VAL A 279 8.09 20.16 -6.21
N PHE A 280 7.52 20.14 -7.41
CA PHE A 280 6.16 19.63 -7.63
C PHE A 280 6.03 18.14 -7.29
N PHE A 281 7.06 17.36 -7.61
CA PHE A 281 7.15 15.94 -7.30
C PHE A 281 7.16 15.70 -5.78
N ILE A 282 7.93 16.50 -5.02
CA ILE A 282 7.97 16.39 -3.55
C ILE A 282 6.63 16.79 -2.94
N ILE A 283 5.99 17.84 -3.45
CA ILE A 283 4.66 18.26 -3.02
C ILE A 283 3.63 17.15 -3.27
N GLU A 284 3.63 16.57 -4.47
CA GLU A 284 2.75 15.45 -4.82
C GLU A 284 2.96 14.26 -3.90
N TYR A 285 4.23 13.89 -3.67
CA TYR A 285 4.62 12.79 -2.80
C TYR A 285 4.10 12.99 -1.37
N VAL A 286 4.31 14.16 -0.77
CA VAL A 286 3.86 14.45 0.59
C VAL A 286 2.34 14.43 0.71
N VAL A 287 1.64 15.03 -0.25
CA VAL A 287 0.17 15.09 -0.25
C VAL A 287 -0.45 13.70 -0.41
N LEU A 288 0.16 12.86 -1.25
CA LEU A 288 -0.32 11.50 -1.49
C LEU A 288 -0.09 10.58 -0.28
N ILE A 289 0.99 10.76 0.48
CA ILE A 289 1.21 10.07 1.77
C ILE A 289 0.09 10.43 2.74
N GLU A 290 -0.10 11.72 3.03
CA GLU A 290 -1.08 12.19 4.00
C GLU A 290 -2.50 11.74 3.62
N PHE A 291 -2.84 11.81 2.34
CA PHE A 291 -4.11 11.30 1.83
C PHE A 291 -4.29 9.79 2.06
N THR A 292 -3.26 9.00 1.75
CA THR A 292 -3.29 7.54 1.88
C THR A 292 -3.43 7.12 3.34
N GLU A 293 -2.68 7.76 4.26
CA GLU A 293 -2.78 7.49 5.70
C GLU A 293 -4.19 7.76 6.24
N VAL A 294 -4.84 8.85 5.81
CA VAL A 294 -6.22 9.18 6.20
C VAL A 294 -7.20 8.12 5.68
N ILE A 295 -7.13 7.78 4.39
CA ILE A 295 -8.04 6.80 3.79
C ILE A 295 -7.91 5.44 4.46
N LEU A 296 -6.69 4.95 4.65
CA LEU A 296 -6.45 3.64 5.26
C LEU A 296 -6.94 3.59 6.71
N SER A 297 -6.78 4.67 7.47
CA SER A 297 -7.27 4.77 8.85
C SER A 297 -8.80 4.71 8.93
N VAL A 298 -9.49 5.40 8.01
CA VAL A 298 -10.95 5.36 7.89
C VAL A 298 -11.40 3.96 7.46
N MET A 299 -10.77 3.39 6.43
CA MET A 299 -11.07 2.05 5.96
C MET A 299 -10.91 1.03 7.07
N TYR A 300 -9.80 1.05 7.81
CA TYR A 300 -9.57 0.16 8.95
C TYR A 300 -10.67 0.27 10.02
N SER A 301 -11.12 1.49 10.34
CA SER A 301 -12.23 1.71 11.29
C SER A 301 -13.54 1.07 10.83
N ILE A 302 -13.86 1.19 9.54
CA ILE A 302 -15.02 0.54 8.92
C ILE A 302 -14.87 -0.98 8.98
N LEU A 303 -13.67 -1.50 8.68
CA LEU A 303 -13.40 -2.94 8.69
C LEU A 303 -13.54 -3.56 10.07
N VAL A 304 -13.00 -2.93 11.11
CA VAL A 304 -13.13 -3.37 12.50
C VAL A 304 -14.61 -3.42 12.90
N THR A 305 -15.36 -2.37 12.55
CA THR A 305 -16.80 -2.30 12.82
C THR A 305 -17.55 -3.40 12.08
N ALA A 306 -17.22 -3.66 10.80
CA ALA A 306 -17.84 -4.73 10.03
C ALA A 306 -17.54 -6.11 10.62
N ILE A 307 -16.30 -6.36 11.06
CA ILE A 307 -15.88 -7.62 11.69
C ILE A 307 -16.66 -7.87 12.98
N TRP A 308 -16.95 -6.85 13.77
CA TRP A 308 -17.75 -6.96 15.00
C TRP A 308 -19.13 -7.58 14.78
N TYR A 309 -19.78 -7.26 13.66
CA TYR A 309 -21.10 -7.80 13.33
C TYR A 309 -21.05 -9.16 12.59
N LEU A 310 -19.85 -9.69 12.30
CA LEU A 310 -19.70 -10.98 11.63
C LEU A 310 -19.69 -12.15 12.63
N PRO A 311 -20.28 -13.31 12.27
CA PRO A 311 -20.36 -14.47 13.17
C PRO A 311 -19.00 -15.11 13.48
N ASN A 312 -17.96 -14.78 12.71
CA ASN A 312 -16.62 -15.33 12.85
C ASN A 312 -15.71 -14.49 13.78
N LEU A 313 -16.27 -13.52 14.52
CA LEU A 313 -15.54 -12.61 15.41
C LEU A 313 -14.58 -13.35 16.36
N GLN A 314 -15.03 -14.48 16.91
CA GLN A 314 -14.28 -15.30 17.86
C GLN A 314 -12.93 -15.82 17.32
N TYR A 315 -12.78 -15.90 15.99
CA TYR A 315 -11.56 -16.39 15.34
C TYR A 315 -10.56 -15.29 14.99
N TYR A 316 -10.81 -14.04 15.39
CA TYR A 316 -9.88 -12.93 15.26
C TYR A 316 -9.27 -12.61 16.64
N PRO A 317 -8.02 -13.01 16.93
CA PRO A 317 -7.44 -12.88 18.27
C PRO A 317 -7.46 -11.44 18.83
N GLN A 318 -7.29 -10.47 17.95
CA GLN A 318 -7.32 -9.03 18.27
C GLN A 318 -8.72 -8.52 18.66
N PHE A 319 -9.80 -9.26 18.32
CA PHE A 319 -11.18 -8.88 18.62
C PHE A 319 -11.90 -9.85 19.57
N ALA A 320 -11.39 -11.09 19.72
CA ALA A 320 -12.04 -12.17 20.46
C ALA A 320 -12.20 -11.90 21.97
N SER A 321 -11.37 -11.03 22.56
CA SER A 321 -11.40 -10.68 23.99
C SER A 321 -12.00 -9.30 24.29
N LEU A 322 -12.52 -8.58 23.28
CA LEU A 322 -12.97 -7.19 23.49
C LEU A 322 -14.38 -7.13 24.10
N SER A 323 -14.49 -6.50 25.26
CA SER A 323 -15.76 -6.02 25.80
C SER A 323 -16.32 -4.86 24.96
N GLN A 324 -17.64 -4.70 24.93
CA GLN A 324 -18.32 -3.62 24.20
C GLN A 324 -17.83 -2.22 24.61
N THR A 325 -17.44 -2.04 25.88
CA THR A 325 -16.87 -0.78 26.38
C THR A 325 -15.46 -0.53 25.85
N HIS A 326 -14.64 -1.58 25.78
CA HIS A 326 -13.29 -1.51 25.22
C HIS A 326 -13.35 -1.21 23.72
N LEU A 327 -14.24 -1.89 22.97
CA LEU A 327 -14.44 -1.62 21.54
C LEU A 327 -14.77 -0.15 21.27
N ARG A 328 -15.70 0.45 22.02
CA ARG A 328 -16.05 1.87 21.87
C ARG A 328 -14.86 2.78 22.11
N SER A 329 -14.07 2.52 23.15
CA SER A 329 -12.85 3.28 23.42
C SER A 329 -11.80 3.11 22.32
N THR A 330 -11.63 1.89 21.81
CA THR A 330 -10.70 1.56 20.73
C THR A 330 -11.08 2.30 19.44
N ILE A 331 -12.35 2.24 19.05
CA ILE A 331 -12.85 2.95 17.87
C ILE A 331 -12.70 4.47 18.08
N ALA A 332 -13.03 4.99 19.26
CA ALA A 332 -12.85 6.42 19.56
C ALA A 332 -11.38 6.87 19.44
N ASN A 333 -10.43 6.06 19.92
CA ASN A 333 -9.00 6.37 19.80
C ASN A 333 -8.54 6.37 18.34
N VAL A 334 -8.92 5.37 17.56
CA VAL A 334 -8.57 5.28 16.13
C VAL A 334 -9.23 6.41 15.34
N LEU A 335 -10.48 6.75 15.62
CA LEU A 335 -11.17 7.88 14.98
C LEU A 335 -10.56 9.23 15.36
N THR A 336 -10.15 9.40 16.62
CA THR A 336 -9.45 10.62 17.07
C THR A 336 -8.13 10.77 16.33
N TYR A 337 -7.36 9.69 16.21
CA TYR A 337 -6.13 9.66 15.42
C TYR A 337 -6.39 9.95 13.93
N SER A 338 -7.42 9.33 13.35
CA SER A 338 -7.83 9.60 11.96
C SER A 338 -8.22 11.07 11.74
N ALA A 339 -8.92 11.68 12.69
CA ALA A 339 -9.28 13.10 12.65
C ALA A 339 -8.03 14.00 12.72
N LEU A 340 -7.03 13.65 13.54
CA LEU A 340 -5.75 14.37 13.61
C LEU A 340 -4.94 14.25 12.32
N LYS A 341 -4.93 13.07 11.68
CA LYS A 341 -4.33 12.89 10.35
C LYS A 341 -5.05 13.72 9.29
N PHE A 342 -6.38 13.75 9.31
CA PHE A 342 -7.16 14.60 8.43
C PHE A 342 -6.85 16.09 8.66
N ALA A 343 -6.75 16.53 9.91
CA ALA A 343 -6.35 17.90 10.23
C ALA A 343 -4.93 18.22 9.70
N SER A 344 -3.98 17.29 9.83
CA SER A 344 -2.61 17.42 9.29
C SER A 344 -2.61 17.54 7.77
N PHE A 345 -3.40 16.72 7.08
CA PHE A 345 -3.64 16.82 5.63
C PHE A 345 -4.23 18.18 5.21
N VAL A 346 -5.20 18.70 5.96
CA VAL A 346 -5.79 20.04 5.71
C VAL A 346 -4.74 21.13 5.92
N VAL A 347 -3.97 21.07 7.01
CA VAL A 347 -2.91 22.05 7.32
C VAL A 347 -1.87 22.08 6.21
N ILE A 348 -1.36 20.92 5.76
CA ILE A 348 -0.35 20.89 4.70
C ILE A 348 -0.90 21.39 3.37
N THR A 349 -2.14 21.03 3.04
CA THR A 349 -2.85 21.53 1.85
C THR A 349 -2.98 23.05 1.87
N VAL A 350 -3.38 23.63 3.01
CA VAL A 350 -3.50 25.09 3.17
C VAL A 350 -2.13 25.79 3.12
N LEU A 351 -1.12 25.23 3.78
CA LEU A 351 0.25 25.77 3.75
C LEU A 351 0.82 25.76 2.33
N LEU A 352 0.64 24.67 1.60
CA LEU A 352 1.04 24.52 0.20
C LEU A 352 0.28 25.49 -0.69
N MET A 353 -1.05 25.61 -0.56
CA MET A 353 -1.84 26.58 -1.32
C MET A 353 -1.36 28.02 -1.08
N ARG A 354 -1.07 28.40 0.17
CA ARG A 354 -0.57 29.75 0.52
C ARG A 354 0.80 30.04 -0.09
N LYS A 355 1.68 29.04 -0.20
CA LYS A 355 3.06 29.22 -0.70
C LYS A 355 3.20 29.06 -2.20
N VAL A 356 2.49 28.10 -2.79
CA VAL A 356 2.67 27.65 -4.18
C VAL A 356 1.57 28.22 -5.09
N ARG A 357 0.51 28.83 -4.54
CA ARG A 357 -0.63 29.46 -5.25
C ARG A 357 -1.40 28.56 -6.22
N PHE A 358 -1.19 27.24 -6.16
CA PHE A 358 -1.95 26.25 -6.93
C PHE A 358 -2.82 25.40 -6.00
N SER A 359 -3.91 24.86 -6.55
CA SER A 359 -4.81 23.99 -5.79
C SER A 359 -4.24 22.57 -5.67
N THR A 360 -3.63 22.27 -4.53
CA THR A 360 -3.08 20.94 -4.20
C THR A 360 -4.14 19.83 -4.27
N VAL A 361 -5.39 20.12 -3.91
CA VAL A 361 -6.51 19.16 -4.01
C VAL A 361 -6.81 18.79 -5.46
N HIS A 362 -6.65 19.74 -6.39
CA HIS A 362 -6.86 19.48 -7.82
C HIS A 362 -5.74 18.58 -8.38
N GLN A 363 -4.50 18.80 -7.95
CA GLN A 363 -3.38 17.95 -8.32
C GLN A 363 -3.57 16.53 -7.78
N LEU A 364 -3.95 16.37 -6.51
CA LEU A 364 -4.26 15.07 -5.92
C LEU A 364 -5.40 14.38 -6.69
N ALA A 365 -6.49 15.09 -6.98
CA ALA A 365 -7.61 14.53 -7.74
C ALA A 365 -7.17 14.09 -9.14
N PHE A 366 -6.30 14.83 -9.80
CA PHE A 366 -5.73 14.47 -11.11
C PHE A 366 -4.87 13.20 -11.03
N VAL A 367 -3.99 13.07 -10.03
CA VAL A 367 -3.15 11.88 -9.83
C VAL A 367 -4.03 10.65 -9.56
N LEU A 368 -5.00 10.80 -8.64
CA LEU A 368 -5.94 9.74 -8.32
C LEU A 368 -6.81 9.36 -9.53
N ASP A 369 -7.18 10.31 -10.38
CA ASP A 369 -7.91 10.05 -11.63
C ASP A 369 -7.05 9.27 -12.64
N LYS A 370 -5.81 9.71 -12.84
CA LYS A 370 -4.86 9.04 -13.74
C LYS A 370 -4.55 7.61 -13.29
N GLN A 371 -4.57 7.35 -11.98
CA GLN A 371 -4.21 6.06 -11.40
C GLN A 371 -5.36 5.27 -10.76
N ARG A 372 -6.63 5.61 -11.06
CA ARG A 372 -7.81 5.02 -10.39
C ARG A 372 -7.74 3.51 -10.28
N ALA A 373 -7.41 2.82 -11.37
CA ALA A 373 -7.38 1.36 -11.41
C ALA A 373 -6.32 0.77 -10.45
N ALA A 374 -5.11 1.34 -10.42
CA ALA A 374 -4.02 0.88 -9.57
C ALA A 374 -4.28 1.17 -8.09
N VAL A 375 -4.81 2.35 -7.77
CA VAL A 375 -5.18 2.72 -6.40
C VAL A 375 -6.30 1.82 -5.88
N GLN A 376 -7.36 1.63 -6.68
CA GLN A 376 -8.49 0.78 -6.31
C GLN A 376 -8.07 -0.69 -6.13
N SER A 377 -7.24 -1.23 -7.04
CA SER A 377 -6.78 -2.62 -6.90
C SER A 377 -5.99 -2.83 -5.62
N LYS A 378 -5.16 -1.85 -5.22
CA LYS A 378 -4.38 -1.92 -3.97
C LYS A 378 -5.24 -1.79 -2.73
N LEU A 379 -6.14 -0.81 -2.67
CA LEU A 379 -7.05 -0.65 -1.53
C LEU A 379 -7.90 -1.90 -1.30
N ILE A 380 -8.40 -2.52 -2.38
CA ILE A 380 -9.14 -3.79 -2.31
C ILE A 380 -8.24 -4.94 -1.86
N LEU A 381 -7.05 -5.07 -2.46
CA LEU A 381 -6.08 -6.11 -2.11
C LEU A 381 -5.74 -6.07 -0.63
N TRP A 382 -5.39 -4.89 -0.11
CA TRP A 382 -5.01 -4.74 1.30
C TRP A 382 -6.17 -4.96 2.24
N THR A 383 -7.36 -4.47 1.90
CA THR A 383 -8.58 -4.72 2.66
C THR A 383 -8.83 -6.22 2.84
N ILE A 384 -8.81 -6.97 1.74
CA ILE A 384 -9.00 -8.42 1.75
C ILE A 384 -7.87 -9.09 2.54
N PHE A 385 -6.63 -8.67 2.31
CA PHE A 385 -5.46 -9.21 2.96
C PHE A 385 -5.50 -9.03 4.49
N ILE A 386 -5.92 -7.88 5.02
CA ILE A 386 -6.00 -7.63 6.47
C ILE A 386 -7.03 -8.54 7.13
N ILE A 387 -8.24 -8.59 6.57
CA ILE A 387 -9.34 -9.41 7.11
C ILE A 387 -8.97 -10.90 7.02
N HIS A 388 -8.18 -11.28 6.02
CA HIS A 388 -7.73 -12.64 5.89
C HIS A 388 -6.60 -12.94 6.87
N SER A 389 -5.48 -12.20 6.83
CA SER A 389 -4.27 -12.40 7.64
C SER A 389 -4.47 -12.36 9.15
N SER A 390 -5.48 -11.65 9.64
CA SER A 390 -5.81 -11.58 11.07
C SER A 390 -6.61 -12.78 11.59
N LEU A 391 -6.95 -13.74 10.72
CA LEU A 391 -7.71 -14.93 11.09
C LEU A 391 -6.80 -15.98 11.75
N TYR A 392 -7.25 -16.54 12.88
CA TYR A 392 -6.50 -17.56 13.62
C TYR A 392 -6.22 -18.83 12.79
N HIS A 393 -7.12 -19.24 11.89
CA HIS A 393 -6.94 -20.42 11.02
C HIS A 393 -5.71 -20.36 10.11
N LEU A 394 -5.15 -19.18 9.84
CA LEU A 394 -3.91 -19.01 9.07
C LEU A 394 -2.63 -19.14 9.91
N GLY A 395 -2.77 -19.50 11.19
CA GLY A 395 -1.66 -19.56 12.13
C GLY A 395 -1.06 -18.19 12.40
N ALA A 396 -1.92 -17.17 12.53
CA ALA A 396 -1.55 -15.82 12.94
C ALA A 396 -1.06 -15.72 14.40
N ASP A 397 -0.76 -16.85 15.04
CA ASP A 397 -0.16 -16.91 16.38
C ASP A 397 1.36 -17.04 16.27
N TYR A 398 2.02 -15.90 16.36
CA TYR A 398 3.48 -15.78 16.36
C TYR A 398 4.12 -16.16 17.71
N SER A 399 3.34 -16.61 18.70
CA SER A 399 3.86 -17.10 19.97
C SER A 399 4.47 -18.50 19.90
N PHE A 400 4.26 -19.21 18.78
CA PHE A 400 4.61 -20.62 18.61
C PHE A 400 3.95 -21.56 19.65
N LYS A 401 2.93 -21.11 20.38
CA LYS A 401 2.22 -21.92 21.39
C LYS A 401 1.00 -22.62 20.80
N PHE A 402 1.18 -23.31 19.68
CA PHE A 402 0.10 -24.07 19.05
C PHE A 402 -0.34 -25.24 19.93
N ALA A 403 -1.65 -25.46 20.04
CA ALA A 403 -2.21 -26.52 20.90
C ALA A 403 -1.74 -27.93 20.49
N TRP A 404 -1.47 -28.16 19.21
CA TRP A 404 -0.98 -29.42 18.67
C TRP A 404 0.55 -29.60 18.78
N LEU A 405 1.29 -28.57 19.18
CA LEU A 405 2.75 -28.64 19.37
C LEU A 405 3.13 -29.08 20.81
N ARG A 406 2.14 -29.24 21.70
CA ARG A 406 2.34 -29.58 23.13
C ARG A 406 2.28 -31.07 23.41
#